data_AF-A0A5C7INY8-F1
#
_entry.id   AF-A0A5C7INY8-F1
#
_cell.length_a   1.000
_cell.length_b   1.000
_cell.length_c   1.000
_cell.angle_alpha   90.00
_cell.angle_beta   90.00
_cell.angle_gamma   90.00
#
_symmetry.space_group_name_H-M   'P 1'
#
loop_
_entity.id
_entity.type
_entity.pdbx_description
1 polymer ?
#
loop_
_entity_poly.entity_id
_entity_poly.type
_entity_poly.pdbx_seq_one_letter_code
_entity_poly.pdbx_strand_id
1 'polypeptide(L)'
;MKRNPRKVKRTKAYRRLNGKDMNQDSTIEFERNCNRPERYDRNLAENTLKAIKKIDKIRVAREERHHSKRMVGKKSKEHTYFGFSFHVYVVVRLKNMVQAMIHLNKVAVIPEEKDLLLQQQAPSSTTSVISPQPIRPVGSSITVGCISENTSLNPAVQVPKKPEEVEEEVESESQRLYRIQTTK
;
A
#
# COMPACT_ATOMS: atom_id res chain seq x y z
N MET A 1 -28.50 -1.51 -11.10
CA MET A 1 -27.76 -0.26 -11.43
C MET A 1 -27.07 -0.39 -12.78
N LYS A 2 -27.25 0.57 -13.71
CA LYS A 2 -26.56 0.61 -15.02
C LYS A 2 -25.29 1.47 -14.94
N ARG A 3 -24.21 0.94 -14.35
CA ARG A 3 -22.93 1.68 -14.20
C ARG A 3 -22.10 1.58 -15.48
N ASN A 4 -21.45 2.67 -15.88
CA ASN A 4 -20.55 2.69 -17.05
C ASN A 4 -19.19 2.03 -16.71
N PRO A 5 -18.80 0.92 -17.38
CA PRO A 5 -17.56 0.21 -17.09
C PRO A 5 -16.31 1.08 -17.30
N ARG A 6 -16.33 2.06 -18.23
CA ARG A 6 -15.19 2.96 -18.48
C ARG A 6 -14.88 3.90 -17.31
N LYS A 7 -15.79 4.05 -16.34
CA LYS A 7 -15.60 4.85 -15.12
C LYS A 7 -15.35 4.00 -13.87
N VAL A 8 -15.54 2.67 -13.96
CA VAL A 8 -15.34 1.75 -12.83
C VAL A 8 -13.89 1.29 -12.78
N LYS A 9 -13.13 1.79 -11.80
CA LYS A 9 -11.66 1.66 -11.68
C LYS A 9 -11.11 0.22 -11.78
N ARG A 10 -11.86 -0.78 -11.30
CA ARG A 10 -11.43 -2.20 -11.29
C ARG A 10 -11.55 -2.90 -12.64
N THR A 11 -12.28 -2.34 -13.61
CA THR A 11 -12.54 -3.01 -14.89
C THR A 11 -11.36 -2.91 -15.85
N LYS A 12 -11.24 -3.86 -16.76
CA LYS A 12 -10.25 -3.81 -17.87
C LYS A 12 -10.50 -2.63 -18.81
N ALA A 13 -11.76 -2.26 -19.06
CA ALA A 13 -12.12 -1.12 -19.90
C ALA A 13 -11.53 0.19 -19.36
N TYR A 14 -11.70 0.46 -18.06
CA TYR A 14 -11.06 1.60 -17.40
C TYR A 14 -9.53 1.53 -17.50
N ARG A 15 -8.94 0.36 -17.23
CA ARG A 15 -7.47 0.20 -17.25
C ARG A 15 -6.86 0.45 -18.63
N ARG A 16 -7.50 -0.01 -19.70
CA ARG A 16 -7.05 0.23 -21.09
C ARG A 16 -7.19 1.70 -21.51
N LEU A 17 -8.29 2.36 -21.13
CA LEU A 17 -8.52 3.77 -21.45
C LEU A 17 -7.52 4.70 -20.73
N ASN A 18 -7.24 4.40 -19.46
CA ASN A 18 -6.36 5.23 -18.62
C ASN A 18 -4.88 4.81 -18.69
N GLY A 19 -4.47 4.08 -19.73
CA GLY A 19 -3.07 3.68 -19.95
C GLY A 19 -2.47 2.83 -18.82
N LYS A 20 -3.29 2.09 -18.08
CA LYS A 20 -2.81 1.19 -17.01
C LYS A 20 -2.34 -0.16 -17.54
N ASP A 21 -3.01 -0.65 -18.56
CA ASP A 21 -2.65 -1.87 -19.30
C ASP A 21 -2.05 -1.48 -20.66
N MET A 22 -1.15 -2.31 -21.16
CA MET A 22 -0.60 -2.18 -22.50
C MET A 22 -1.72 -2.45 -23.52
N ASN A 23 -2.04 -1.46 -24.37
CA ASN A 23 -3.19 -1.50 -25.30
C ASN A 23 -2.78 -1.41 -26.78
N GLN A 24 -1.67 -0.77 -27.10
CA GLN A 24 -1.12 -0.61 -28.44
C GLN A 24 0.07 -1.56 -28.63
N ASP A 25 -0.21 -2.85 -28.84
CA ASP A 25 0.84 -3.84 -29.06
C ASP A 25 0.45 -4.82 -30.17
N SER A 26 1.45 -5.21 -30.97
CA SER A 26 1.22 -6.13 -32.08
C SER A 26 0.80 -7.53 -31.64
N THR A 27 1.08 -7.94 -30.40
CA THR A 27 0.63 -9.25 -29.88
C THR A 27 -0.88 -9.36 -29.77
N ILE A 28 -1.60 -8.24 -29.58
CA ILE A 28 -3.06 -8.21 -29.45
C ILE A 28 -3.72 -8.51 -30.81
N GLU A 29 -3.04 -8.20 -31.91
CA GLU A 29 -3.58 -8.37 -33.26
C GLU A 29 -3.69 -9.84 -33.69
N PHE A 30 -2.98 -10.74 -33.02
CA PHE A 30 -3.13 -12.18 -33.22
C PHE A 30 -4.41 -12.74 -32.58
N GLU A 31 -5.08 -11.99 -31.71
CA GLU A 31 -6.37 -12.38 -31.08
C GLU A 31 -7.58 -11.91 -31.89
N ARG A 32 -7.37 -11.35 -33.09
CA ARG A 32 -8.46 -10.92 -33.97
C ARG A 32 -9.36 -12.09 -34.34
N ASN A 33 -10.67 -11.82 -34.42
CA ASN A 33 -11.64 -12.84 -34.79
C ASN A 33 -11.55 -13.16 -36.30
N CYS A 34 -11.44 -14.46 -36.63
CA CYS A 34 -11.42 -14.94 -38.00
C CYS A 34 -12.86 -15.26 -38.45
N ASN A 35 -13.45 -14.39 -39.27
CA ASN A 35 -14.82 -14.58 -39.77
C ASN A 35 -14.93 -15.59 -40.93
N ARG A 36 -13.80 -16.12 -41.43
CA ARG A 36 -13.76 -17.17 -42.46
C ARG A 36 -12.98 -18.36 -41.93
N PRO A 37 -13.54 -19.57 -41.97
CA PRO A 37 -12.81 -20.77 -41.59
C PRO A 37 -11.75 -21.10 -42.65
N GLU A 38 -10.57 -21.47 -42.19
CA GLU A 38 -9.51 -21.99 -43.05
C GLU A 38 -9.61 -23.52 -43.15
N ARG A 39 -9.28 -24.09 -44.31
CA ARG A 39 -9.19 -25.55 -44.46
C ARG A 39 -8.05 -26.08 -43.59
N TYR A 40 -8.23 -27.27 -43.04
CA TYR A 40 -7.21 -27.89 -42.19
C TYR A 40 -5.95 -28.22 -42.99
N ASP A 41 -4.81 -27.70 -42.52
CA ASP A 41 -3.46 -28.10 -42.91
C ASP A 41 -2.67 -28.41 -41.64
N ARG A 42 -2.06 -29.60 -41.58
CA ARG A 42 -1.31 -30.08 -40.42
C ARG A 42 -0.09 -29.21 -40.14
N ASN A 43 0.63 -28.80 -41.18
CA ASN A 43 1.85 -28.00 -41.03
C ASN A 43 1.50 -26.61 -40.48
N LEU A 44 0.42 -26.01 -40.98
CA LEU A 44 -0.12 -24.75 -40.49
C LEU A 44 -0.52 -24.84 -39.00
N ALA A 45 -1.23 -25.90 -38.62
CA ALA A 45 -1.65 -26.11 -37.24
C ALA A 45 -0.45 -26.23 -36.29
N GLU A 46 0.56 -27.03 -36.65
CA GLU A 46 1.77 -27.22 -35.85
C GLU A 46 2.59 -25.93 -35.71
N ASN A 47 2.73 -25.17 -36.79
CA ASN A 47 3.42 -23.88 -36.78
C ASN A 47 2.66 -22.85 -35.91
N THR A 48 1.33 -22.83 -35.99
CA THR A 48 0.47 -21.96 -35.19
C THR A 48 0.60 -22.27 -33.69
N LEU A 49 0.59 -23.55 -33.31
CA LEU A 49 0.78 -23.96 -31.90
C LEU A 49 2.16 -23.53 -31.35
N LYS A 50 3.21 -23.61 -32.17
CA LYS A 50 4.54 -23.10 -31.81
C LYS A 50 4.56 -21.58 -31.68
N ALA A 51 3.86 -20.88 -32.58
CA ALA A 51 3.79 -19.41 -32.60
C ALA A 51 3.03 -18.85 -31.39
N ILE A 52 1.87 -19.41 -31.04
CA ILE A 52 1.05 -18.99 -29.89
C ILE A 52 1.88 -18.95 -28.60
N LYS A 53 2.60 -20.04 -28.31
CA LYS A 53 3.48 -20.14 -27.12
C LYS A 53 4.55 -19.05 -27.08
N LYS A 54 5.08 -18.64 -28.24
CA LYS A 54 6.10 -17.58 -28.33
C LYS A 54 5.46 -16.20 -28.14
N ILE A 55 4.31 -15.97 -28.76
CA ILE A 55 3.56 -14.70 -28.68
C ILE A 55 3.16 -14.43 -27.21
N ASP A 56 2.68 -15.44 -26.49
CA ASP A 56 2.31 -15.30 -25.08
C ASP A 56 3.49 -14.88 -24.19
N LYS A 57 4.67 -15.50 -24.38
CA LYS A 57 5.88 -15.12 -23.64
C LYS A 57 6.27 -13.67 -23.92
N ILE A 58 6.20 -13.24 -25.18
CA ILE A 58 6.49 -11.87 -25.59
C ILE A 58 5.50 -10.89 -24.95
N ARG A 59 4.21 -11.23 -24.96
CA ARG A 59 3.15 -10.41 -24.35
C ARG A 59 3.41 -10.20 -22.87
N VAL A 60 3.63 -11.27 -22.10
CA VAL A 60 3.91 -11.19 -20.65
C VAL A 60 5.13 -10.31 -20.39
N ALA A 61 6.25 -10.54 -21.09
CA ALA A 61 7.47 -9.76 -20.91
C ALA A 61 7.27 -8.26 -21.23
N ARG A 62 6.46 -7.93 -22.24
CA ARG A 62 6.13 -6.54 -22.59
C ARG A 62 5.20 -5.89 -21.57
N GLU A 63 4.21 -6.62 -21.05
CA GLU A 63 3.32 -6.17 -19.98
C GLU A 63 4.11 -5.86 -18.69
N GLU A 64 5.03 -6.75 -18.31
CA GLU A 64 5.94 -6.55 -17.18
C GLU A 64 6.79 -5.30 -17.36
N ARG A 65 7.36 -5.11 -18.55
CA ARG A 65 8.13 -3.89 -18.89
C ARG A 65 7.26 -2.64 -18.83
N HIS A 66 6.02 -2.68 -19.30
CA HIS A 66 5.09 -1.57 -19.22
C HIS A 66 4.75 -1.26 -17.74
N HIS A 67 4.55 -2.29 -16.92
CA HIS A 67 4.32 -2.14 -15.50
C HIS A 67 5.53 -1.53 -14.78
N SER A 68 6.74 -2.06 -15.01
CA SER A 68 7.95 -1.57 -14.38
C SER A 68 8.21 -0.10 -14.72
N LYS A 69 8.11 0.29 -16.01
CA LYS A 69 8.20 1.69 -16.46
C LYS A 69 7.22 2.60 -15.73
N ARG A 70 5.98 2.15 -15.48
CA ARG A 70 4.97 2.93 -14.74
C ARG A 70 5.26 3.10 -13.24
N MET A 71 6.08 2.23 -12.66
CA MET A 71 6.45 2.25 -11.25
C MET A 71 7.77 2.97 -10.97
N VAL A 72 8.56 3.25 -12.02
CA VAL A 72 9.75 4.12 -11.91
C VAL A 72 9.35 5.48 -11.31
N GLY A 73 10.10 5.95 -10.31
CA GLY A 73 9.91 7.27 -9.68
C GLY A 73 8.75 7.38 -8.68
N LYS A 74 7.94 6.34 -8.47
CA LYS A 74 6.91 6.32 -7.40
C LYS A 74 7.48 5.84 -6.07
N LYS A 75 8.36 4.85 -6.09
CA LYS A 75 9.00 4.29 -4.88
C LYS A 75 9.81 5.32 -4.08
N SER A 76 10.43 6.30 -4.73
CA SER A 76 11.19 7.36 -4.06
C SER A 76 10.32 8.38 -3.33
N LYS A 77 9.03 8.51 -3.70
CA LYS A 77 8.08 9.46 -3.09
C LYS A 77 7.46 8.93 -1.80
N GLU A 78 7.44 7.61 -1.61
CA GLU A 78 6.87 6.98 -0.40
C GLU A 78 7.79 7.11 0.81
N HIS A 79 9.11 7.17 0.61
CA HIS A 79 10.09 7.27 1.70
C HIS A 79 10.34 8.69 2.22
N THR A 80 10.01 9.73 1.45
CA THR A 80 10.46 11.11 1.77
C THR A 80 9.48 11.93 2.59
N TYR A 81 8.19 11.56 2.68
CA TYR A 81 7.17 12.44 3.26
C TYR A 81 6.48 11.95 4.54
N PHE A 82 6.65 10.69 4.96
CA PHE A 82 5.88 10.15 6.11
C PHE A 82 6.71 9.75 7.35
N GLY A 83 8.02 9.62 7.22
CA GLY A 83 8.85 9.03 8.29
C GLY A 83 9.52 10.01 9.23
N PHE A 84 10.02 11.16 8.75
CA PHE A 84 11.05 11.87 9.51
C PHE A 84 10.51 12.59 10.75
N SER A 85 9.35 13.23 10.66
CA SER A 85 8.78 13.97 11.81
C SER A 85 8.20 13.04 12.89
N PHE A 86 7.52 11.96 12.48
CA PHE A 86 6.93 11.00 13.43
C PHE A 86 8.00 10.12 14.10
N HIS A 87 9.05 9.73 13.35
CA HIS A 87 10.12 8.89 13.88
C HIS A 87 11.01 9.63 14.90
N VAL A 88 11.31 10.91 14.66
CA VAL A 88 12.05 11.74 15.64
C VAL A 88 11.25 11.89 16.94
N TYR A 89 9.93 12.13 16.86
CA TYR A 89 9.08 12.23 18.05
C TYR A 89 9.01 10.92 18.85
N VAL A 90 8.81 9.78 18.19
CA VAL A 90 8.75 8.46 18.84
C VAL A 90 10.09 8.09 19.49
N VAL A 91 11.21 8.34 18.80
CA VAL A 91 12.56 8.03 19.32
C VAL A 91 12.90 8.89 20.55
N VAL A 92 12.59 10.19 20.52
CA VAL A 92 12.83 11.09 21.67
C VAL A 92 11.94 10.68 22.86
N ARG A 93 10.67 10.32 22.62
CA ARG A 93 9.73 9.92 23.67
C ARG A 93 10.11 8.60 24.34
N LEU A 94 10.55 7.61 23.56
CA LEU A 94 11.01 6.32 24.10
C LEU A 94 12.29 6.48 24.94
N LYS A 95 13.25 7.29 24.49
CA LYS A 95 14.49 7.56 25.24
C LYS A 95 14.21 8.20 26.61
N ASN A 96 13.30 9.17 26.67
CA ASN A 96 12.92 9.83 27.92
C ASN A 96 12.19 8.88 28.89
N MET A 97 11.32 7.99 28.39
CA MET A 97 10.66 6.98 29.25
C MET A 97 11.65 6.00 29.87
N VAL A 98 12.60 5.50 29.08
CA VAL A 98 13.61 4.56 29.57
C VAL A 98 14.52 5.24 30.61
N GLN A 99 14.90 6.50 30.38
CA GLN A 99 15.67 7.28 31.34
C GLN A 99 14.92 7.45 32.68
N ALA A 100 13.62 7.75 32.65
CA ALA A 100 12.79 7.87 33.85
C ALA A 100 12.68 6.55 34.62
N MET A 101 12.57 5.42 33.91
CA MET A 101 12.52 4.08 34.52
C MET A 101 13.84 3.70 35.21
N ILE A 102 14.98 4.01 34.58
CA ILE A 102 16.31 3.77 35.16
C ILE A 102 16.53 4.64 36.41
N HIS A 103 16.09 5.90 36.38
CA HIS A 103 16.21 6.80 37.52
C HIS A 103 15.44 6.30 38.76
N LEU A 104 14.22 5.81 38.56
CA LEU A 104 13.39 5.27 39.64
C LEU A 104 14.02 4.02 40.29
N ASN A 105 14.59 3.13 39.48
CA ASN A 105 15.24 1.91 39.96
C ASN A 105 16.56 2.19 40.71
N LYS A 106 17.21 3.33 40.45
CA LYS A 106 18.44 3.72 41.14
C LYS A 106 18.19 4.28 42.55
N VAL A 107 16.98 4.79 42.81
CA VAL A 107 16.54 5.29 44.13
C VAL A 107 16.05 4.16 45.05
N ALA A 108 15.60 3.04 44.48
CA ALA A 108 15.05 1.90 45.23
C ALA A 108 16.11 0.92 45.77
N VAL A 109 17.39 1.07 45.42
CA VAL A 109 18.49 0.28 46.00
C VAL A 109 19.01 0.98 47.24
N ILE A 110 18.28 0.80 48.35
CA ILE A 110 18.77 0.50 49.71
C ILE A 110 17.51 0.36 50.57
N PRO A 111 17.21 -0.87 51.01
CA PRO A 111 16.89 -1.06 52.41
C PRO A 111 17.83 -2.12 53.00
N GLU A 112 18.52 -1.78 54.08
CA GLU A 112 19.19 -2.76 54.93
C GLU A 112 18.16 -3.81 55.39
N GLU A 113 18.34 -5.05 54.95
CA GLU A 113 17.64 -6.22 55.43
C GLU A 113 17.93 -6.37 56.93
N LYS A 114 16.97 -5.99 57.79
CA LYS A 114 16.99 -6.42 59.19
C LYS A 114 16.61 -7.89 59.23
N ASP A 115 17.56 -8.69 59.68
CA ASP A 115 17.58 -10.13 59.83
C ASP A 115 16.25 -10.69 60.40
N LEU A 116 15.37 -11.19 59.52
CA LEU A 116 14.08 -11.79 59.86
C LEU A 116 14.19 -13.27 60.32
N LEU A 117 15.41 -13.78 60.51
CA LEU A 117 15.68 -15.17 60.88
C LEU A 117 15.37 -15.53 62.35
N LEU A 118 14.93 -14.58 63.18
CA LEU A 118 14.59 -14.86 64.58
C LEU A 118 13.11 -15.19 64.84
N GLN A 119 12.23 -15.10 63.83
CA GLN A 119 10.76 -15.19 64.03
C GLN A 119 10.10 -16.46 63.47
N GLN A 120 10.85 -17.54 63.22
CA GLN A 120 10.27 -18.80 62.72
C GLN A 120 10.51 -20.03 63.61
N GLN A 121 10.91 -19.84 64.87
CA GLN A 121 11.10 -20.95 65.83
C GLN A 121 9.99 -21.05 66.89
N ALA A 122 8.73 -20.91 66.49
CA ALA A 122 7.60 -21.26 67.36
C ALA A 122 6.65 -22.25 66.64
N PRO A 123 6.36 -23.42 67.22
CA PRO A 123 5.45 -24.38 66.63
C PRO A 123 4.00 -23.99 66.97
N SER A 124 3.18 -23.71 65.96
CA SER A 124 1.72 -23.75 66.13
C SER A 124 1.08 -24.65 65.08
N SER A 125 0.65 -25.81 65.57
CA SER A 125 -0.43 -26.62 65.05
C SER A 125 -1.55 -25.80 64.42
N THR A 126 -1.90 -26.09 63.17
CA THR A 126 -3.29 -26.37 62.74
C THR A 126 -3.31 -26.78 61.27
N THR A 127 -3.90 -27.95 61.08
CA THR A 127 -4.26 -28.59 59.82
C THR A 127 -5.05 -27.65 58.91
N SER A 128 -4.51 -27.29 57.74
CA SER A 128 -5.34 -26.83 56.63
C SER A 128 -4.87 -27.49 55.32
N VAL A 129 -5.71 -28.39 54.81
CA VAL A 129 -5.50 -29.08 53.55
C VAL A 129 -5.96 -28.13 52.45
N ILE A 130 -5.01 -27.61 51.65
CA ILE A 130 -5.32 -26.74 50.51
C ILE A 130 -5.67 -27.64 49.33
N SER A 131 -6.97 -27.80 49.07
CA SER A 131 -7.49 -28.41 47.85
C SER A 131 -7.49 -27.38 46.72
N PRO A 132 -6.86 -27.66 45.56
CA PRO A 132 -6.91 -26.76 44.42
C PRO A 132 -8.29 -26.78 43.77
N GLN A 133 -8.91 -25.60 43.60
CA GLN A 133 -10.17 -25.48 42.88
C GLN A 133 -9.95 -25.42 41.36
N PRO A 134 -10.78 -26.12 40.57
CA PRO A 134 -10.68 -26.09 39.11
C PRO A 134 -11.14 -24.75 38.52
N ILE A 135 -10.27 -24.15 37.71
CA ILE A 135 -10.55 -22.90 36.98
C ILE A 135 -11.37 -23.25 35.74
N ARG A 136 -12.57 -22.67 35.60
CA ARG A 136 -13.39 -22.80 34.39
C ARG A 136 -12.81 -21.93 33.28
N PRO A 137 -12.72 -22.40 32.02
CA PRO A 137 -12.27 -21.56 30.93
C PRO A 137 -13.35 -20.51 30.63
N VAL A 138 -12.99 -19.23 30.75
CA VAL A 138 -13.81 -18.12 30.27
C VAL A 138 -13.64 -18.05 28.75
N GLY A 139 -14.73 -18.31 28.02
CA GLY A 139 -14.73 -18.24 26.56
C GLY A 139 -14.45 -16.81 26.09
N SER A 140 -13.48 -16.64 25.22
CA SER A 140 -13.18 -15.35 24.59
C SER A 140 -14.05 -15.16 23.34
N SER A 141 -14.85 -14.09 23.31
CA SER A 141 -15.63 -13.70 22.13
C SER A 141 -14.83 -12.71 21.28
N ILE A 142 -14.61 -13.04 20.00
CA ILE A 142 -14.01 -12.13 19.03
C ILE A 142 -15.10 -11.58 18.13
N THR A 143 -15.32 -10.28 18.17
CA THR A 143 -16.15 -9.56 17.18
C THR A 143 -15.26 -8.96 16.11
N VAL A 144 -15.51 -9.36 14.85
CA VAL A 144 -14.82 -8.79 13.69
C VAL A 144 -15.65 -7.63 13.15
N GLY A 145 -15.16 -6.40 13.33
CA GLY A 145 -15.77 -5.21 12.75
C GLY A 145 -15.38 -5.03 11.28
N CYS A 146 -16.35 -4.72 10.43
CA CYS A 146 -16.11 -4.33 9.04
C CYS A 146 -15.43 -2.95 8.99
N ILE A 147 -14.36 -2.82 8.20
CA ILE A 147 -13.74 -1.52 7.94
C ILE A 147 -14.57 -0.82 6.85
N SER A 148 -15.56 -0.02 7.24
CA SER A 148 -16.12 0.97 6.31
C SER A 148 -15.21 2.21 6.34
N GLU A 149 -14.55 2.51 5.23
CA GLU A 149 -13.88 3.80 5.05
C GLU A 149 -14.96 4.90 5.08
N ASN A 150 -15.08 5.57 6.23
CA ASN A 150 -15.97 6.69 6.40
C ASN A 150 -15.47 7.89 5.60
N THR A 151 -16.39 8.40 4.78
CA THR A 151 -16.37 9.73 4.23
C THR A 151 -16.42 10.74 5.37
N SER A 152 -15.35 11.52 5.57
CA SER A 152 -15.44 12.91 6.05
C SER A 152 -14.10 13.64 5.91
N LEU A 153 -13.84 14.23 4.75
CA LEU A 153 -13.12 15.50 4.64
C LEU A 153 -13.72 16.28 3.47
N ASN A 154 -14.39 17.38 3.78
CA ASN A 154 -14.81 18.40 2.81
C ASN A 154 -13.59 18.93 2.05
N PRO A 155 -13.57 18.93 0.71
CA PRO A 155 -12.78 19.89 -0.03
C PRO A 155 -13.62 21.14 -0.25
N ALA A 156 -13.07 22.28 0.15
CA ALA A 156 -13.58 23.60 -0.18
C ALA A 156 -13.91 23.69 -1.69
N VAL A 157 -15.07 24.28 -1.97
CA VAL A 157 -15.51 24.70 -3.30
C VAL A 157 -14.40 25.56 -3.92
N GLN A 158 -13.68 25.02 -4.89
CA GLN A 158 -12.91 25.84 -5.82
C GLN A 158 -13.85 26.24 -6.96
N VAL A 159 -14.10 27.54 -7.03
CA VAL A 159 -14.79 28.22 -8.13
C VAL A 159 -14.04 27.92 -9.43
N PRO A 160 -14.72 27.55 -10.53
CA PRO A 160 -14.07 27.33 -11.82
C PRO A 160 -13.49 28.65 -12.33
N LYS A 161 -12.19 28.66 -12.66
CA LYS A 161 -11.58 29.76 -13.41
C LYS A 161 -12.23 29.89 -14.78
N LYS A 162 -12.52 31.12 -15.19
CA LYS A 162 -13.09 31.43 -16.50
C LYS A 162 -12.09 31.07 -17.62
N PRO A 163 -12.57 30.65 -18.80
CA PRO A 163 -11.74 30.15 -19.91
C PRO A 163 -10.75 31.18 -20.49
N GLU A 164 -10.91 32.45 -20.17
CA GLU A 164 -10.16 33.58 -20.75
C GLU A 164 -8.70 33.68 -20.24
N GLU A 165 -8.39 33.23 -19.02
CA GLU A 165 -7.01 33.25 -18.47
C GLU A 165 -6.10 32.16 -19.07
N VAL A 166 -6.66 31.06 -19.57
CA VAL A 166 -5.86 29.94 -20.11
C VAL A 166 -5.33 30.25 -21.51
N GLU A 167 -6.07 31.04 -22.29
CA GLU A 167 -5.63 31.43 -23.63
C GLU A 167 -4.50 32.46 -23.58
N GLU A 168 -4.51 33.36 -22.59
CA GLU A 168 -3.46 34.36 -22.38
C GLU A 168 -2.11 33.74 -21.93
N GLU A 169 -2.14 32.64 -21.15
CA GLU A 169 -0.93 31.88 -20.78
C GLU A 169 -0.30 31.15 -21.98
N VAL A 170 -1.13 30.62 -22.89
CA VAL A 170 -0.65 29.95 -24.11
C VAL A 170 -0.09 30.95 -25.12
N GLU A 171 -0.73 32.11 -25.25
CA GLU A 171 -0.28 33.19 -26.14
C GLU A 171 1.07 33.77 -25.66
N SER A 172 1.22 33.99 -24.34
CA SER A 172 2.46 34.51 -23.75
C SER A 172 3.63 33.52 -23.79
N GLU A 173 3.40 32.21 -23.65
CA GLU A 173 4.44 31.19 -23.89
C GLU A 173 4.88 31.14 -25.36
N SER A 174 3.95 31.28 -26.30
CA SER A 174 4.26 31.30 -27.74
C SER A 174 5.11 32.50 -28.14
N GLN A 175 4.82 33.68 -27.59
CA GLN A 175 5.57 34.91 -27.84
C GLN A 175 6.95 34.88 -27.17
N ARG A 176 7.08 34.20 -26.03
CA ARG A 176 8.37 33.96 -25.37
C ARG A 176 9.28 33.06 -26.22
N LEU A 177 8.72 32.00 -26.82
CA LEU A 177 9.46 31.10 -27.70
C LEU A 177 9.88 31.77 -29.01
N TYR A 178 9.05 32.65 -29.57
CA TYR A 178 9.39 33.42 -30.77
C TYR A 178 10.55 34.41 -30.51
N ARG A 179 10.53 35.10 -29.36
CA ARG A 179 11.61 36.02 -28.97
C ARG A 179 12.97 35.34 -28.81
N ILE A 180 12.98 34.07 -28.39
CA ILE A 180 14.19 33.25 -28.24
C ILE A 180 14.76 32.83 -29.61
N GLN A 181 13.92 32.67 -30.62
CA GLN A 181 14.36 32.26 -31.96
C GLN A 181 14.92 33.41 -32.80
N THR A 182 14.49 34.65 -32.56
CA THR A 182 14.92 35.82 -33.34
C THR A 182 16.19 36.51 -32.84
N THR A 183 16.71 36.13 -31.67
CA THR A 183 17.92 36.71 -31.06
C THR A 183 19.18 35.87 -31.32
N LYS A 184 19.23 35.15 -32.44
CA LYS A 184 20.42 34.45 -32.93
C LYS A 184 20.81 34.95 -34.31
#